data_AF-A0A9P1HG65-F1
#
_entry.id   AF-A0A9P1HG65-F1
#
_cell.length_a   1.000
_cell.length_b   1.000
_cell.length_c   1.000
_cell.angle_alpha   90.00
_cell.angle_beta   90.00
_cell.angle_gamma   90.00
#
_symmetry.space_group_name_H-M   'P 1'
#
loop_
_entity.id
_entity.type
_entity.pdbx_description
1 polymer ?
#
loop_
_entity_poly.entity_id
_entity_poly.type
_entity_poly.pdbx_seq_one_letter_code
_entity_poly.pdbx_strand_id
1 'polypeptide(L)'
;MASDTKSASYRRAKYDRSYTVQEESPVMRKCSGSNGFSRRGSRVSRSKSQRRGAMGSISSLSFSQKQALAMSWRLMRPQAGATFRKILLELEIASPKVKQIFYKAALVDAFNKEEENVATLEAHTKLLIRFFDELLTILDDEAECIERIKRIGSSHAILAKTCSFSSDIWERLGEIAMERICTHESVQKTREAARAWRTLIACLTDELRTGFDGEARHHRKSSSTEHLEEEREDTIHSKVRQLRLDCEQMVPFD
;
A
#
# COMPACT_ATOMS: atom_id res chain seq x y z
N MET A 1 -57.58 24.65 -12.21
CA MET A 1 -57.89 24.25 -10.83
C MET A 1 -56.72 24.65 -9.95
N ALA A 2 -57.04 25.40 -8.89
CA ALA A 2 -56.30 25.75 -7.67
C ALA A 2 -54.75 25.64 -7.62
N SER A 3 -54.14 26.82 -7.46
CA SER A 3 -53.18 27.24 -6.42
C SER A 3 -52.53 26.16 -5.53
N ASP A 4 -51.20 26.20 -5.37
CA ASP A 4 -50.64 26.77 -4.14
C ASP A 4 -49.13 27.04 -4.17
N THR A 5 -48.82 28.19 -3.59
CA THR A 5 -47.51 28.78 -3.30
C THR A 5 -46.73 28.06 -2.19
N LYS A 6 -45.39 28.11 -2.23
CA LYS A 6 -44.58 28.61 -1.08
C LYS A 6 -43.12 28.90 -1.42
N SER A 7 -42.74 30.12 -1.10
CA SER A 7 -41.41 30.70 -1.02
C SER A 7 -40.86 30.59 0.41
N ALA A 8 -39.55 30.39 0.57
CA ALA A 8 -38.70 30.87 1.69
C ALA A 8 -37.28 30.28 1.50
N SER A 9 -36.24 31.06 1.14
CA SER A 9 -35.48 32.03 1.94
C SER A 9 -34.42 31.41 2.87
N TYR A 10 -33.16 31.54 2.42
CA TYR A 10 -31.90 31.79 3.15
C TYR A 10 -31.74 31.31 4.61
N ARG A 11 -30.61 30.62 4.86
CA ARG A 11 -29.65 31.08 5.88
C ARG A 11 -28.24 30.48 5.71
N ARG A 12 -27.28 31.38 5.56
CA ARG A 12 -25.83 31.19 5.55
C ARG A 12 -25.34 31.23 7.00
N ALA A 13 -24.61 30.22 7.46
CA ALA A 13 -23.94 30.24 8.76
C ALA A 13 -22.43 30.34 8.53
N LYS A 14 -21.86 31.49 8.91
CA LYS A 14 -20.43 31.68 9.18
C LYS A 14 -20.22 31.33 10.66
N TYR A 15 -19.17 30.57 10.97
CA TYR A 15 -18.64 30.52 12.33
C TYR A 15 -17.19 30.98 12.31
N ASP A 16 -17.00 32.16 12.90
CA ASP A 16 -15.74 32.74 13.34
C ASP A 16 -15.20 31.94 14.54
N ARG A 17 -13.89 31.70 14.60
CA ARG A 17 -13.23 31.21 15.81
C ARG A 17 -12.06 32.14 16.12
N SER A 18 -12.34 33.06 17.04
CA SER A 18 -11.40 34.02 17.61
C SER A 18 -10.43 33.36 18.59
N TYR A 19 -9.20 33.87 18.55
CA TYR A 19 -8.07 33.62 19.45
C TYR A 19 -8.34 34.12 20.87
N THR A 20 -7.80 33.42 21.88
CA THR A 20 -7.46 34.00 23.19
C THR A 20 -6.11 33.46 23.65
N VAL A 21 -5.16 34.37 23.79
CA VAL A 21 -3.85 34.23 24.45
C VAL A 21 -3.97 34.94 25.80
N GLN A 22 -3.49 34.32 26.89
CA GLN A 22 -3.07 35.04 28.10
C GLN A 22 -1.81 34.37 28.67
N GLU A 23 -0.76 35.18 28.82
CA GLU A 23 0.47 34.95 29.57
C GLU A 23 0.24 34.98 31.08
N GLU A 24 1.11 34.31 31.86
CA GLU A 24 1.88 34.92 32.98
C GLU A 24 3.12 34.04 33.30
N SER A 25 4.26 34.68 33.62
CA SER A 25 5.58 34.10 34.03
C SER A 25 5.88 34.48 35.50
N PRO A 26 7.09 34.34 36.11
CA PRO A 26 8.26 33.44 35.94
C PRO A 26 8.76 32.80 37.26
N VAL A 27 9.64 31.79 37.21
CA VAL A 27 10.61 31.51 38.31
C VAL A 27 11.99 31.14 37.74
N MET A 28 12.98 31.98 38.02
CA MET A 28 14.41 31.74 37.77
C MET A 28 15.01 30.80 38.84
N ARG A 29 15.87 29.87 38.42
CA ARG A 29 17.00 29.40 39.22
C ARG A 29 18.30 29.56 38.43
N LYS A 30 19.24 30.29 39.03
CA LYS A 30 20.64 30.40 38.62
C LYS A 30 21.40 29.12 39.02
N CYS A 31 22.26 28.63 38.13
CA CYS A 31 23.53 28.01 38.50
C CYS A 31 24.60 28.49 37.51
N SER A 32 25.73 28.91 38.05
CA SER A 32 26.84 29.58 37.40
C SER A 32 28.07 28.67 37.33
N GLY A 33 28.81 28.77 36.21
CA GLY A 33 30.24 28.47 36.07
C GLY A 33 30.62 27.02 35.77
N SER A 34 31.64 26.67 34.98
CA SER A 34 32.61 27.44 34.19
C SER A 34 33.34 26.47 33.24
N ASN A 35 33.61 26.93 32.01
CA ASN A 35 34.76 26.65 31.13
C ASN A 35 35.25 25.21 30.83
N GLY A 36 35.32 24.91 29.53
CA GLY A 36 36.61 24.55 28.92
C GLY A 36 36.62 23.37 27.94
N PHE A 37 37.03 23.71 26.71
CA PHE A 37 37.67 22.87 25.68
C PHE A 37 36.83 22.16 24.61
N SER A 38 37.02 22.66 23.39
CA SER A 38 36.69 22.08 22.10
C SER A 38 37.30 20.69 21.91
N ARG A 39 36.54 19.75 21.32
CA ARG A 39 37.07 18.86 20.28
C ARG A 39 35.95 18.27 19.41
N ARG A 40 36.28 18.26 18.13
CA ARG A 40 35.57 17.91 16.92
C ARG A 40 35.21 16.41 16.88
N GLY A 41 34.05 16.09 16.31
CA GLY A 41 33.75 14.77 15.78
C GLY A 41 32.80 13.93 16.65
N SER A 42 31.50 14.18 16.52
CA SER A 42 30.50 13.18 16.89
C SER A 42 29.74 12.78 15.64
N ARG A 43 30.01 11.56 15.16
CA ARG A 43 29.17 10.86 14.20
C ARG A 43 27.76 10.90 14.75
N VAL A 44 26.86 11.54 14.02
CA VAL A 44 25.43 11.42 14.26
C VAL A 44 25.08 9.96 14.01
N SER A 45 25.19 9.15 15.06
CA SER A 45 24.43 7.92 15.20
C SER A 45 22.98 8.36 15.15
N ARG A 46 22.42 8.38 13.93
CA ARG A 46 20.99 8.36 13.71
C ARG A 46 20.51 7.05 14.30
N SER A 47 20.26 7.06 15.60
CA SER A 47 19.33 6.15 16.25
C SER A 47 18.01 6.33 15.50
N LYS A 48 17.82 5.55 14.45
CA LYS A 48 16.50 5.18 13.98
C LYS A 48 15.86 4.52 15.19
N SER A 49 15.16 5.33 15.98
CA SER A 49 14.25 4.84 16.99
C SER A 49 13.23 4.02 16.23
N GLN A 50 13.52 2.72 16.16
CA GLN A 50 12.63 1.66 15.76
C GLN A 50 11.61 1.50 16.89
N ARG A 51 10.90 2.59 17.19
CA ARG A 51 9.66 2.62 17.96
C ARG A 51 8.50 2.54 16.97
N ARG A 52 8.57 1.60 16.02
CA ARG A 52 7.36 0.89 15.61
C ARG A 52 7.27 -0.24 16.62
N GLY A 53 6.60 0.00 17.75
CA GLY A 53 6.24 -1.09 18.65
C GLY A 53 5.57 -2.19 17.82
N ALA A 54 5.75 -3.46 18.17
CA ALA A 54 5.11 -4.58 17.50
C ALA A 54 3.60 -4.31 17.39
N MET A 55 3.16 -3.72 16.27
CA MET A 55 1.79 -3.29 16.07
C MET A 55 1.10 -4.39 15.30
N GLY A 56 0.46 -5.28 16.05
CA GLY A 56 -0.55 -6.19 15.55
C GLY A 56 0.03 -7.45 14.90
N SER A 57 0.21 -8.49 15.72
CA SER A 57 0.16 -9.86 15.21
C SER A 57 -1.28 -10.35 15.30
N ILE A 58 -1.71 -11.17 14.35
CA ILE A 58 -3.06 -11.75 14.35
C ILE A 58 -3.27 -12.62 15.60
N SER A 59 -2.22 -13.31 16.06
CA SER A 59 -2.23 -14.08 17.32
C SER A 59 -2.47 -13.24 18.57
N SER A 60 -2.27 -11.92 18.51
CA SER A 60 -2.59 -11.03 19.64
C SER A 60 -4.08 -10.76 19.82
N LEU A 61 -4.92 -11.16 18.86
CA LEU A 61 -6.37 -10.97 18.91
C LEU A 61 -7.00 -11.97 19.88
N SER A 62 -7.72 -11.46 20.89
CA SER A 62 -8.54 -12.30 21.77
C SER A 62 -9.70 -12.94 21.01
N PHE A 63 -10.26 -14.03 21.55
CA PHE A 63 -11.46 -14.67 20.99
C PHE A 63 -12.61 -13.68 20.78
N SER A 64 -12.87 -12.80 21.77
CA SER A 64 -13.89 -11.76 21.67
C SER A 64 -13.61 -10.73 20.57
N GLN A 65 -12.33 -10.40 20.32
CA GLN A 65 -11.92 -9.51 19.23
C GLN A 65 -12.11 -10.18 17.88
N LYS A 66 -11.75 -11.46 17.72
CA LYS A 66 -11.99 -12.22 16.49
C LYS A 66 -13.50 -12.33 16.19
N GLN A 67 -14.33 -12.60 17.20
CA GLN A 67 -15.78 -12.63 17.05
C GLN A 67 -16.34 -11.25 16.65
N ALA A 68 -15.90 -10.19 17.31
CA ALA A 68 -16.31 -8.81 16.98
C ALA A 68 -15.87 -8.41 15.55
N LEU A 69 -14.69 -8.85 15.11
CA LEU A 69 -14.18 -8.64 13.76
C LEU A 69 -15.07 -9.34 12.72
N ALA A 70 -15.39 -10.62 12.91
CA ALA A 70 -16.29 -11.37 12.03
C ALA A 70 -17.71 -10.76 11.97
N MET A 71 -18.27 -10.38 13.12
CA MET A 71 -19.59 -9.75 13.18
C MET A 71 -19.62 -8.38 12.49
N SER A 72 -18.62 -7.53 12.74
CA SER A 72 -18.55 -6.21 12.12
C SER A 72 -18.26 -6.29 10.62
N TRP A 73 -17.46 -7.26 10.16
CA TRP A 73 -17.31 -7.55 8.73
C TRP A 73 -18.64 -7.91 8.10
N ARG A 74 -19.40 -8.86 8.67
CA ARG A 74 -20.71 -9.28 8.14
C ARG A 74 -21.66 -8.09 7.94
N LEU A 75 -21.63 -7.11 8.84
CA LEU A 75 -22.45 -5.89 8.74
C LEU A 75 -21.89 -4.87 7.75
N MET A 76 -20.57 -4.76 7.60
CA MET A 76 -19.92 -3.86 6.64
C MET A 76 -19.95 -4.43 5.21
N ARG A 77 -19.99 -5.76 5.07
CA ARG A 77 -19.83 -6.51 3.83
C ARG A 77 -20.72 -6.05 2.67
N PRO A 78 -22.01 -5.70 2.86
CA PRO A 78 -22.85 -5.17 1.78
C PRO A 78 -22.37 -3.82 1.22
N GLN A 79 -21.68 -3.03 2.04
CA GLN A 79 -21.15 -1.71 1.69
C GLN A 79 -19.66 -1.78 1.30
N ALA A 80 -19.02 -2.96 1.39
CA ALA A 80 -17.59 -3.13 1.21
C ALA A 80 -17.10 -2.69 -0.18
N GLY A 81 -17.90 -2.88 -1.23
CA GLY A 81 -17.54 -2.40 -2.57
C GLY A 81 -17.38 -0.89 -2.65
N ALA A 82 -18.32 -0.13 -2.08
CA ALA A 82 -18.21 1.32 -2.01
C ALA A 82 -17.01 1.76 -1.16
N THR A 83 -16.78 1.08 -0.03
CA THR A 83 -15.66 1.36 0.89
C THR A 83 -14.31 1.12 0.22
N PHE A 84 -14.07 -0.05 -0.38
CA PHE A 84 -12.80 -0.35 -1.04
C PHE A 84 -12.57 0.45 -2.30
N ARG A 85 -13.61 0.70 -3.09
CA ARG A 85 -13.52 1.61 -4.24
C ARG A 85 -13.05 2.99 -3.78
N LYS A 86 -13.60 3.51 -2.68
CA LYS A 86 -13.19 4.79 -2.10
C LYS A 86 -11.73 4.77 -1.62
N ILE A 87 -11.30 3.70 -0.94
CA ILE A 87 -9.90 3.51 -0.52
C ILE A 87 -8.96 3.55 -1.73
N LEU A 88 -9.26 2.81 -2.79
CA LEU A 88 -8.42 2.76 -4.00
C LEU A 88 -8.38 4.11 -4.73
N LEU A 89 -9.51 4.81 -4.86
CA LEU A 89 -9.55 6.15 -5.45
C LEU A 89 -8.74 7.17 -4.65
N GLU A 90 -8.80 7.12 -3.32
CA GLU A 90 -7.97 7.98 -2.48
C GLU A 90 -6.49 7.65 -2.58
N LEU A 91 -6.15 6.38 -2.80
CA LEU A 91 -4.79 5.96 -3.07
C LEU A 91 -4.29 6.48 -4.43
N GLU A 92 -5.12 6.47 -5.46
CA GLU A 92 -4.80 7.10 -6.76
C GLU A 92 -4.53 8.60 -6.63
N ILE A 93 -5.32 9.30 -5.81
CA ILE A 93 -5.14 10.72 -5.55
C ILE A 93 -3.83 10.95 -4.79
N ALA A 94 -3.54 10.11 -3.79
CA ALA A 94 -2.32 10.23 -2.99
C ALA A 94 -1.05 9.83 -3.76
N SER A 95 -1.16 8.96 -4.76
CA SER A 95 -0.03 8.45 -5.54
C SER A 95 -0.35 8.45 -7.04
N PRO A 96 0.20 9.41 -7.80
CA PRO A 96 0.05 9.45 -9.26
C PRO A 96 0.50 8.15 -9.95
N LYS A 97 1.46 7.42 -9.36
CA LYS A 97 1.92 6.11 -9.86
C LYS A 97 0.79 5.08 -9.85
N VAL A 98 0.02 5.01 -8.77
CA VAL A 98 -1.12 4.10 -8.64
C VAL A 98 -2.19 4.43 -9.67
N LYS A 99 -2.49 5.72 -9.85
CA LYS A 99 -3.40 6.19 -10.91
C LYS A 99 -2.96 5.74 -12.30
N GLN A 100 -1.66 5.85 -12.60
CA GLN A 100 -1.11 5.40 -13.89
C GLN A 100 -1.21 3.88 -14.07
N ILE A 101 -1.01 3.09 -13.01
CA ILE A 101 -1.12 1.63 -13.06
C ILE A 101 -2.55 1.22 -13.40
N PHE A 102 -3.54 1.74 -12.67
CA PHE A 102 -4.95 1.43 -12.96
C PHE A 102 -5.39 1.94 -14.33
N TYR A 103 -4.89 3.10 -14.77
CA TYR A 103 -5.16 3.61 -16.11
C TYR A 103 -4.60 2.68 -17.20
N LYS A 104 -3.34 2.22 -17.06
CA LYS A 104 -2.75 1.25 -18.00
C LYS A 104 -3.54 -0.06 -18.02
N ALA A 105 -3.97 -0.55 -16.85
CA ALA A 105 -4.81 -1.74 -16.77
C ALA A 105 -6.14 -1.55 -17.49
N ALA A 106 -6.82 -0.42 -17.27
CA ALA A 106 -8.08 -0.10 -17.95
C ALA A 106 -7.91 0.01 -19.46
N LEU A 107 -6.78 0.56 -19.95
CA LEU A 107 -6.48 0.57 -21.37
C LEU A 107 -6.33 -0.86 -21.92
N VAL A 108 -5.54 -1.71 -21.26
CA VAL A 108 -5.37 -3.12 -21.69
C VAL A 108 -6.71 -3.86 -21.69
N ASP A 109 -7.54 -3.66 -20.67
CA ASP A 109 -8.88 -4.26 -20.57
C ASP A 109 -9.80 -3.82 -21.73
N ALA A 110 -9.73 -2.55 -22.15
CA ALA A 110 -10.52 -2.05 -23.26
C ALA A 110 -10.15 -2.71 -24.62
N PHE A 111 -8.92 -3.17 -24.77
CA PHE A 111 -8.43 -3.84 -25.98
C PHE A 111 -8.45 -5.37 -25.89
N ASN A 112 -8.45 -5.95 -24.70
CA ASN A 112 -8.49 -7.39 -24.48
C ASN A 112 -9.87 -7.84 -23.99
N LYS A 113 -10.79 -8.12 -24.93
CA LYS A 113 -12.17 -8.51 -24.62
C LYS A 113 -12.34 -9.99 -24.28
N GLU A 114 -11.29 -10.80 -24.45
CA GLU A 114 -11.37 -12.26 -24.29
C GLU A 114 -11.08 -12.71 -22.85
N GLU A 115 -10.40 -11.89 -22.04
CA GLU A 115 -9.99 -12.22 -20.68
C GLU A 115 -10.24 -11.04 -19.72
N GLU A 116 -10.87 -11.30 -18.57
CA GLU A 116 -11.16 -10.25 -17.56
C GLU A 116 -9.84 -9.74 -16.95
N ASN A 117 -9.57 -8.45 -17.08
CA ASN A 117 -8.35 -7.88 -16.52
C ASN A 117 -8.46 -7.68 -15.00
N VAL A 118 -7.80 -8.58 -14.28
CA VAL A 118 -7.72 -8.57 -12.81
C VAL A 118 -7.04 -7.32 -12.23
N ALA A 119 -6.34 -6.53 -13.05
CA ALA A 119 -5.60 -5.34 -12.62
C ALA A 119 -6.41 -4.03 -12.65
N THR A 120 -7.67 -4.04 -13.10
CA THR A 120 -8.50 -2.82 -13.08
C THR A 120 -8.92 -2.45 -11.65
N LEU A 121 -9.28 -1.18 -11.42
CA LEU A 121 -9.76 -0.71 -10.12
C LEU A 121 -11.04 -1.43 -9.67
N GLU A 122 -11.93 -1.73 -10.61
CA GLU A 122 -13.15 -2.49 -10.34
C GLU A 122 -12.85 -3.95 -9.98
N ALA A 123 -11.95 -4.61 -10.72
CA ALA A 123 -11.51 -5.95 -10.38
C ALA A 123 -10.83 -5.98 -9.00
N HIS A 124 -9.94 -5.03 -8.71
CA HIS A 124 -9.29 -4.91 -7.39
C HIS A 124 -10.28 -4.68 -6.26
N THR A 125 -11.36 -3.93 -6.50
CA THR A 125 -12.44 -3.76 -5.51
C THR A 125 -13.08 -5.11 -5.17
N LYS A 126 -13.41 -5.93 -6.18
CA LYS A 126 -13.97 -7.28 -5.97
C LYS A 126 -12.96 -8.23 -5.30
N LEU A 127 -11.70 -8.17 -5.71
CA LEU A 127 -10.62 -8.99 -5.15
C LEU A 127 -10.38 -8.69 -3.67
N LEU A 128 -10.40 -7.41 -3.26
CA LEU A 128 -10.29 -7.02 -1.85
C LEU A 128 -11.44 -7.58 -1.02
N ILE A 129 -12.67 -7.47 -1.52
CA ILE A 129 -13.84 -8.04 -0.84
C ILE A 129 -13.68 -9.54 -0.63
N ARG A 130 -13.37 -10.28 -1.70
CA ARG A 130 -13.15 -11.73 -1.66
C ARG A 130 -12.00 -12.09 -0.72
N PHE A 131 -10.93 -11.30 -0.74
CA PHE A 131 -9.79 -11.50 0.13
C PHE A 131 -10.17 -11.39 1.60
N PHE A 132 -10.94 -10.38 2.01
CA PHE A 132 -11.41 -10.28 3.40
C PHE A 132 -12.42 -11.38 3.77
N ASP A 133 -13.27 -11.82 2.83
CA ASP A 133 -14.14 -12.98 3.08
C ASP A 133 -13.34 -14.23 3.42
N GLU A 134 -12.30 -14.53 2.64
CA GLU A 134 -11.44 -15.69 2.86
C GLU A 134 -10.55 -15.51 4.09
N LEU A 135 -9.87 -14.36 4.22
CA LEU A 135 -8.93 -14.07 5.31
C LEU A 135 -9.58 -14.22 6.69
N LEU A 136 -10.83 -13.77 6.83
CA LEU A 136 -11.53 -13.85 8.11
C LEU A 136 -11.97 -15.28 8.49
N THR A 137 -11.98 -16.22 7.53
CA THR A 137 -12.27 -17.64 7.81
C THR A 137 -11.06 -18.41 8.34
N ILE A 138 -9.84 -17.94 8.02
CA ILE A 138 -8.57 -18.57 8.40
C ILE A 138 -7.86 -17.83 9.55
N LEU A 139 -8.56 -16.92 10.23
CA LEU A 139 -8.05 -16.03 11.29
C LEU A 139 -7.45 -16.75 12.52
N ASP A 140 -7.76 -18.03 12.67
CA ASP A 140 -7.20 -18.89 13.73
C ASP A 140 -5.87 -19.53 13.33
N ASP A 141 -5.56 -19.61 12.04
CA ASP A 141 -4.26 -20.00 11.52
C ASP A 141 -3.46 -18.75 11.11
N GLU A 142 -2.66 -18.22 12.04
CA GLU A 142 -1.83 -17.05 11.77
C GLU A 142 -0.81 -17.29 10.66
N ALA A 143 -0.24 -18.49 10.56
CA ALA A 143 0.76 -18.80 9.56
C ALA A 143 0.15 -18.77 8.15
N GLU A 144 -1.01 -19.39 7.98
CA GLU A 144 -1.77 -19.37 6.72
C GLU A 144 -2.19 -17.93 6.35
N CYS A 145 -2.70 -17.17 7.33
CA CYS A 145 -3.07 -15.77 7.15
C CYS A 145 -1.88 -14.93 6.64
N ILE A 146 -0.74 -14.99 7.32
CA ILE A 146 0.47 -14.24 6.96
C ILE A 146 0.97 -14.64 5.58
N GLU A 147 1.04 -15.94 5.28
CA GLU A 147 1.47 -16.43 3.97
C GLU A 147 0.56 -15.93 2.84
N ARG A 148 -0.76 -15.97 3.05
CA ARG A 148 -1.73 -15.49 2.06
C ARG A 148 -1.62 -13.97 1.84
N ILE A 149 -1.42 -13.19 2.89
CA ILE A 149 -1.17 -11.75 2.79
C ILE A 149 0.14 -11.48 2.03
N LYS A 150 1.24 -12.15 2.40
CA LYS A 150 2.55 -11.98 1.75
C LYS A 150 2.50 -12.28 0.27
N ARG A 151 1.80 -13.34 -0.13
CA ARG A 151 1.65 -13.73 -1.54
C ARG A 151 1.05 -12.62 -2.40
N ILE A 152 0.08 -11.86 -1.86
CA ILE A 152 -0.48 -10.69 -2.55
C ILE A 152 0.59 -9.60 -2.69
N GLY A 153 1.36 -9.34 -1.64
CA GLY A 153 2.50 -8.42 -1.70
C GLY A 153 3.50 -8.80 -2.78
N SER A 154 3.91 -10.07 -2.80
CA SER A 154 4.85 -10.62 -3.78
C SER A 154 4.33 -10.53 -5.21
N SER A 155 3.05 -10.79 -5.48
CA SER A 155 2.50 -10.71 -6.84
C SER A 155 2.54 -9.30 -7.42
N HIS A 156 2.55 -8.27 -6.57
CA HIS A 156 2.68 -6.88 -6.99
C HIS A 156 4.14 -6.45 -7.23
N ALA A 157 5.12 -7.27 -6.87
CA ALA A 157 6.54 -6.94 -7.00
C ALA A 157 6.99 -6.72 -8.45
N ILE A 158 6.30 -7.33 -9.42
CA ILE A 158 6.54 -7.10 -10.85
C ILE A 158 6.39 -5.62 -11.23
N LEU A 159 5.51 -4.89 -10.54
CA LEU A 159 5.25 -3.46 -10.77
C LEU A 159 6.41 -2.57 -10.31
N ALA A 160 7.33 -3.10 -9.48
CA ALA A 160 8.50 -2.36 -9.04
C ALA A 160 9.41 -1.99 -10.22
N LYS A 161 9.51 -2.89 -11.21
CA LYS A 161 10.29 -2.66 -12.45
C LYS A 161 9.53 -1.75 -13.42
N THR A 162 8.29 -2.10 -13.75
CA THR A 162 7.57 -1.52 -14.90
C THR A 162 6.87 -0.20 -14.58
N CYS A 163 6.52 0.02 -13.32
CA CYS A 163 5.70 1.16 -12.88
C CYS A 163 6.32 1.92 -11.71
N SER A 164 7.57 1.61 -11.32
CA SER A 164 8.23 2.19 -10.15
C SER A 164 7.38 2.10 -8.87
N PHE A 165 6.60 1.01 -8.76
CA PHE A 165 5.84 0.70 -7.55
C PHE A 165 6.81 0.44 -6.40
N SER A 166 6.50 0.96 -5.22
CA SER A 166 7.42 0.95 -4.08
C SER A 166 6.68 0.84 -2.76
N SER A 167 7.42 0.48 -1.71
CA SER A 167 6.88 0.09 -0.40
C SER A 167 6.09 1.20 0.30
N ASP A 168 6.35 2.46 -0.03
CA ASP A 168 5.59 3.64 0.44
C ASP A 168 4.12 3.62 0.00
N ILE A 169 3.81 2.99 -1.14
CA ILE A 169 2.43 2.84 -1.60
C ILE A 169 1.63 1.95 -0.64
N TRP A 170 2.25 0.90 -0.09
CA TRP A 170 1.61 0.06 0.93
C TRP A 170 1.38 0.79 2.24
N GLU A 171 2.34 1.62 2.67
CA GLU A 171 2.18 2.46 3.86
C GLU A 171 1.00 3.44 3.67
N ARG A 172 0.91 4.06 2.49
CA ARG A 172 -0.20 4.97 2.18
C ARG A 172 -1.56 4.26 2.08
N LEU A 173 -1.59 3.06 1.49
CA LEU A 173 -2.79 2.22 1.49
C LEU A 173 -3.24 1.90 2.91
N GLY A 174 -2.30 1.57 3.80
CA GLY A 174 -2.58 1.27 5.19
C GLY A 174 -3.17 2.44 5.95
N GLU A 175 -2.64 3.65 5.78
CA GLU A 175 -3.19 4.87 6.38
C GLU A 175 -4.64 5.12 5.93
N ILE A 176 -4.90 5.05 4.62
CA ILE A 176 -6.24 5.28 4.05
C ILE A 176 -7.22 4.19 4.50
N ALA A 177 -6.81 2.92 4.46
CA ALA A 177 -7.63 1.80 4.91
C ALA A 177 -7.95 1.91 6.41
N MET A 178 -6.95 2.30 7.23
CA MET A 178 -7.13 2.54 8.65
C MET A 178 -8.19 3.61 8.90
N GLU A 179 -8.10 4.76 8.22
CA GLU A 179 -9.07 5.85 8.33
C GLU A 179 -10.47 5.38 7.91
N ARG A 180 -10.60 4.79 6.72
CA ARG A 180 -11.90 4.47 6.12
C ARG A 180 -12.61 3.32 6.83
N ILE A 181 -11.89 2.27 7.19
CA ILE A 181 -12.49 1.10 7.84
C ILE A 181 -12.78 1.40 9.31
N CYS A 182 -11.87 2.04 10.04
CA CYS A 182 -12.08 2.31 11.46
C CYS A 182 -13.11 3.44 11.73
N THR A 183 -13.48 4.21 10.71
CA THR A 183 -14.59 5.17 10.78
C THR A 183 -15.93 4.60 10.34
N HIS A 184 -15.96 3.36 9.84
CA HIS A 184 -17.20 2.70 9.44
C HIS A 184 -18.08 2.39 10.66
N GLU A 185 -19.38 2.70 10.58
CA GLU A 185 -20.32 2.54 11.69
C GLU A 185 -20.30 1.13 12.32
N SER A 186 -20.33 0.08 11.49
CA SER A 186 -20.24 -1.32 11.91
C SER A 186 -19.00 -1.66 12.74
N VAL A 187 -17.88 -0.98 12.49
CA VAL A 187 -16.61 -1.16 13.20
C VAL A 187 -16.60 -0.38 14.51
N GLN A 188 -17.26 0.77 14.55
CA GLN A 188 -17.32 1.64 15.73
C GLN A 188 -18.32 1.16 16.79
N LYS A 189 -19.21 0.21 16.47
CA LYS A 189 -20.22 -0.31 17.40
C LYS A 189 -19.63 -0.86 18.70
N THR A 190 -18.44 -1.45 18.67
CA THR A 190 -17.77 -2.00 19.85
C THR A 190 -16.30 -1.64 19.88
N ARG A 191 -15.73 -1.56 21.09
CA ARG A 191 -14.29 -1.28 21.27
C ARG A 191 -13.45 -2.45 20.78
N GLU A 192 -13.97 -3.66 20.91
CA GLU A 192 -13.39 -4.92 20.49
C GLU A 192 -13.23 -4.96 18.97
N ALA A 193 -14.29 -4.62 18.22
CA ALA A 193 -14.24 -4.55 16.76
C ALA A 193 -13.24 -3.48 16.32
N ALA A 194 -13.32 -2.27 16.87
CA ALA A 194 -12.41 -1.19 16.51
C ALA A 194 -10.94 -1.55 16.82
N ARG A 195 -10.65 -2.26 17.91
CA ARG A 195 -9.29 -2.73 18.22
C ARG A 195 -8.84 -3.82 17.24
N ALA A 196 -9.71 -4.80 16.97
CA ALA A 196 -9.42 -5.91 16.08
C ALA A 196 -9.11 -5.44 14.66
N TRP A 197 -9.89 -4.50 14.12
CA TRP A 197 -9.66 -3.91 12.80
C TRP A 197 -8.34 -3.17 12.70
N ARG A 198 -7.97 -2.37 13.71
CA ARG A 198 -6.67 -1.68 13.74
C ARG A 198 -5.51 -2.67 13.71
N THR A 199 -5.59 -3.71 14.54
CA THR A 199 -4.59 -4.80 14.58
C THR A 199 -4.51 -5.52 13.23
N LEU A 200 -5.65 -5.89 12.64
CA LEU A 200 -5.70 -6.59 11.36
C LEU A 200 -5.11 -5.75 10.23
N ILE A 201 -5.49 -4.46 10.12
CA ILE A 201 -5.00 -3.57 9.05
C ILE A 201 -3.49 -3.32 9.20
N ALA A 202 -3.00 -3.12 10.42
CA ALA A 202 -1.57 -2.99 10.67
C ALA A 202 -0.81 -4.25 10.22
N CYS A 203 -1.25 -5.44 10.66
CA CYS A 203 -0.66 -6.71 10.23
C CYS A 203 -0.71 -6.88 8.71
N LEU A 204 -1.89 -6.69 8.11
CA LEU A 204 -2.12 -6.84 6.68
C LEU A 204 -1.17 -5.95 5.86
N THR A 205 -1.01 -4.69 6.24
CA THR A 205 -0.17 -3.74 5.49
C THR A 205 1.32 -4.01 5.69
N ASP A 206 1.74 -4.43 6.88
CA ASP A 206 3.12 -4.82 7.14
C ASP A 206 3.51 -6.11 6.41
N GLU A 207 2.63 -7.10 6.35
CA GLU A 207 2.89 -8.36 5.66
C GLU A 207 2.80 -8.23 4.12
N LEU A 208 1.88 -7.40 3.58
CA LEU A 208 1.88 -7.04 2.15
C LEU A 208 3.21 -6.41 1.75
N ARG A 209 3.68 -5.45 2.55
CA ARG A 209 4.97 -4.80 2.32
C ARG A 209 6.12 -5.79 2.42
N THR A 210 6.09 -6.69 3.40
CA THR A 210 7.15 -7.70 3.60
C THR A 210 7.22 -8.67 2.42
N GLY A 211 6.09 -9.18 1.93
CA GLY A 211 6.05 -10.01 0.72
C GLY A 211 6.57 -9.28 -0.51
N PHE A 212 6.10 -8.04 -0.71
CA PHE A 212 6.57 -7.17 -1.81
C PHE A 212 8.08 -6.92 -1.76
N ASP A 213 8.62 -6.51 -0.61
CA ASP A 213 10.04 -6.21 -0.44
C ASP A 213 10.92 -7.44 -0.60
N GLY A 214 10.41 -8.62 -0.23
CA GLY A 214 11.06 -9.90 -0.46
C GLY A 214 11.22 -10.18 -1.94
N GLU A 215 10.14 -10.11 -2.70
CA GLU A 215 10.12 -10.46 -4.13
C GLU A 215 10.73 -9.37 -5.03
N ALA A 216 10.51 -8.09 -4.73
CA ALA A 216 11.02 -6.98 -5.54
C ALA A 216 12.57 -6.94 -5.58
N ARG A 217 13.24 -7.47 -4.56
CA ARG A 217 14.71 -7.63 -4.55
C ARG A 217 15.18 -8.69 -5.55
N HIS A 218 14.43 -9.75 -5.76
CA HIS A 218 14.75 -10.79 -6.74
C HIS A 218 14.64 -10.26 -8.15
N HIS A 219 13.56 -9.52 -8.43
CA HIS A 219 13.40 -8.85 -9.73
C HIS A 219 14.56 -7.88 -10.03
N ARG A 220 15.04 -7.09 -9.07
CA ARG A 220 16.20 -6.21 -9.29
C ARG A 220 17.49 -6.98 -9.60
N LYS A 221 17.65 -8.20 -9.07
CA LYS A 221 18.83 -9.04 -9.28
C LYS A 221 18.77 -9.83 -10.58
N SER A 222 17.62 -10.42 -10.96
CA SER A 222 17.52 -11.16 -12.23
C SER A 222 17.73 -10.24 -13.44
N SER A 223 17.39 -8.94 -13.32
CA SER A 223 17.69 -7.96 -14.37
C SER A 223 19.19 -7.82 -14.66
N SER A 224 20.07 -8.07 -13.69
CA SER A 224 21.52 -8.04 -13.91
C SER A 224 22.02 -9.34 -14.55
N THR A 225 21.34 -10.46 -14.33
CA THR A 225 21.71 -11.76 -14.93
C THR A 225 21.14 -11.91 -16.33
N GLU A 226 19.88 -11.50 -16.54
CA GLU A 226 19.20 -11.47 -17.84
C GLU A 226 19.95 -10.54 -18.82
N HIS A 227 20.43 -9.38 -18.37
CA HIS A 227 21.24 -8.49 -19.21
C HIS A 227 22.58 -9.14 -19.63
N LEU A 228 23.20 -9.96 -18.77
CA LEU A 228 24.42 -10.70 -19.09
C LEU A 228 24.16 -11.91 -20.00
N GLU A 229 22.93 -12.40 -20.05
CA GLU A 229 22.51 -13.46 -20.96
C GLU A 229 22.18 -12.88 -22.35
N GLU A 230 21.45 -11.76 -22.40
CA GLU A 230 21.18 -11.00 -23.64
C GLU A 230 22.48 -10.53 -24.32
N GLU A 231 23.43 -9.95 -23.57
CA GLU A 231 24.74 -9.54 -24.12
C GLU A 231 25.53 -10.74 -24.68
N ARG A 232 25.37 -11.92 -24.08
CA ARG A 232 26.06 -13.14 -24.48
C ARG A 232 25.44 -13.74 -25.74
N GLU A 233 24.11 -13.72 -25.84
CA GLU A 233 23.37 -14.14 -27.04
C GLU A 233 23.65 -13.23 -28.23
N ASP A 234 23.67 -11.90 -28.03
CA ASP A 234 24.02 -10.93 -29.08
C ASP A 234 25.46 -11.14 -29.58
N THR A 235 26.39 -11.42 -28.66
CA THR A 235 27.77 -11.74 -29.00
C THR A 235 27.88 -13.04 -29.83
N ILE A 236 27.10 -14.06 -29.48
CA ILE A 236 27.05 -15.33 -30.22
C ILE A 236 26.45 -15.12 -31.61
N HIS A 237 25.33 -14.39 -31.71
CA HIS A 237 24.69 -14.07 -32.99
C HIS A 237 25.60 -13.29 -33.92
N SER A 238 26.37 -12.32 -33.40
CA SER A 238 27.35 -11.58 -34.18
C SER A 238 28.48 -12.49 -34.70
N LYS A 239 28.98 -13.41 -33.88
CA LYS A 239 30.04 -14.35 -34.28
C LYS A 239 29.56 -15.36 -35.33
N VAL A 240 28.34 -15.87 -35.19
CA VAL A 240 27.72 -16.78 -36.18
C VAL A 240 27.52 -16.06 -37.51
N ARG A 241 27.09 -14.79 -37.49
CA ARG A 241 26.98 -13.98 -38.72
C ARG A 241 28.35 -13.78 -39.38
N GLN A 242 29.38 -13.47 -38.61
CA GLN A 242 30.74 -13.29 -39.13
C GLN A 242 31.27 -14.57 -39.79
N LEU A 243 31.14 -15.72 -39.12
CA LEU A 243 31.55 -17.01 -39.68
C LEU A 243 30.83 -17.35 -40.99
N ARG A 244 29.56 -16.92 -41.14
CA ARG A 244 28.80 -17.12 -42.37
C ARG A 244 29.38 -16.33 -43.54
N LEU A 245 29.75 -15.08 -43.31
CA LEU A 245 30.39 -14.22 -44.31
C LEU A 245 31.79 -14.73 -44.67
N ASP A 246 32.54 -15.22 -43.69
CA ASP A 246 33.87 -15.76 -43.91
C ASP A 246 33.81 -17.08 -44.72
N CYS A 247 32.81 -17.94 -44.48
CA CYS A 247 32.57 -19.14 -45.30
C CYS A 247 32.15 -18.81 -46.74
N GLU A 248 31.35 -17.76 -46.95
CA GLU A 248 30.93 -17.31 -48.29
C GLU A 248 32.10 -16.72 -49.10
N GLN A 249 33.10 -16.11 -48.44
CA GLN A 249 34.31 -15.60 -49.10
C GLN A 249 35.32 -16.69 -49.48
N MET A 250 35.21 -17.90 -48.91
CA MET A 250 36.13 -19.02 -49.18
C MET A 250 35.67 -19.94 -50.31
N VAL A 251 34.55 -19.67 -50.99
CA VAL A 251 34.12 -20.45 -52.16
C VAL A 251 34.76 -19.85 -53.42
N PRO A 252 35.72 -20.53 -54.07
CA PRO A 252 36.22 -20.09 -55.36
C PRO A 252 35.10 -20.26 -56.38
N PHE A 253 34.82 -19.21 -57.16
CA PHE A 253 34.02 -19.34 -58.37
C PHE A 253 34.85 -20.13 -59.40
N ASP A 254 34.48 -21.40 -59.62
CA ASP A 254 34.88 -22.16 -60.81
C ASP A 254 33.92 -21.86 -61.98
#